data_AF-A0A3B0UXI9-F1
#
_entry.id   AF-A0A3B0UXI9-F1
#
_cell.length_a   1.000
_cell.length_b   1.000
_cell.length_c   1.000
_cell.angle_alpha   90.00
_cell.angle_beta   90.00
_cell.angle_gamma   90.00
#
_symmetry.space_group_name_H-M   'P 1'
#
loop_
_entity.id
_entity.type
_entity.pdbx_description
1 polymer ?
#
loop_
_entity_poly.entity_id
_entity_poly.type
_entity_poly.pdbx_seq_one_letter_code
_entity_poly.pdbx_strand_id
1 'polypeptide(L)'
;MNKNISTLSGLFLIFLGGLALTFTIISPLFGIDAGLWSMWPLLVVGVGTMLILAPFAERENRVLGTLFIPGFAILVVSGLLLASTLFNWPQSWPLFWPLIVIALAVGCAAAAIWSRNVWLFIPAIILGLNGLVFQFSSLTGWWHLWSILWVIEPLSVSFALIFVSLLTQSQGLRNASMIVTVVSGICISIMTLILSGWATILGAITLIVTGGALLLNNARHHSAYLPKEKSPTKEQLVDFL
;
A
#
# COMPACT_ATOMS: atom_id res chain seq x y z
N MET A 1 -19.31 -24.84 3.69
CA MET A 1 -19.12 -24.29 2.34
C MET A 1 -20.45 -24.35 1.61
N ASN A 2 -20.98 -23.23 1.12
CA ASN A 2 -22.29 -23.20 0.47
C ASN A 2 -22.22 -24.02 -0.83
N LYS A 3 -23.15 -24.97 -1.01
CA LYS A 3 -23.21 -25.82 -2.22
C LYS A 3 -23.20 -24.97 -3.50
N ASN A 4 -23.88 -23.82 -3.44
CA ASN A 4 -24.01 -22.86 -4.53
C ASN A 4 -22.65 -22.31 -5.01
N ILE A 5 -21.72 -22.02 -4.10
CA ILE A 5 -20.39 -21.49 -4.46
C ILE A 5 -19.59 -22.58 -5.16
N SER A 6 -19.61 -23.80 -4.63
CA SER A 6 -18.91 -24.93 -5.24
C SER A 6 -19.44 -25.23 -6.65
N THR A 7 -20.75 -25.18 -6.85
CA THR A 7 -21.36 -25.35 -8.18
C THR A 7 -21.03 -24.19 -9.13
N LEU A 8 -21.03 -22.94 -8.65
CA LEU A 8 -20.71 -21.78 -9.48
C LEU A 8 -19.25 -21.81 -9.94
N SER A 9 -18.33 -22.09 -9.01
CA SER A 9 -16.89 -22.22 -9.31
C SER A 9 -16.64 -23.38 -10.27
N GLY A 10 -17.29 -24.52 -10.07
CA GLY A 10 -17.18 -25.68 -10.96
C GLY A 10 -17.68 -25.37 -12.37
N LEU A 11 -18.86 -24.73 -12.48
CA LEU A 11 -19.45 -24.37 -13.77
C LEU A 11 -18.61 -23.31 -14.50
N PHE A 12 -18.03 -22.36 -13.77
CA PHE A 12 -17.10 -21.39 -14.31
C PHE A 12 -15.81 -22.05 -14.84
N LEU A 13 -15.20 -22.96 -14.08
CA LEU A 13 -14.00 -23.69 -14.52
C LEU A 13 -14.27 -24.55 -15.76
N ILE A 14 -15.43 -25.23 -15.81
CA ILE A 14 -15.85 -26.01 -16.99
C ILE A 14 -16.02 -25.08 -18.20
N PHE A 15 -16.67 -23.93 -18.02
CA PHE A 15 -16.84 -22.95 -19.09
C PHE A 15 -15.49 -22.44 -19.60
N LEU A 16 -14.56 -22.10 -18.70
CA LEU A 16 -13.23 -21.60 -19.04
C LEU A 16 -12.39 -22.66 -19.76
N GLY A 17 -12.41 -23.90 -19.27
CA GLY A 17 -11.75 -25.05 -19.90
C GLY A 17 -12.34 -25.38 -21.26
N GLY A 18 -13.68 -25.36 -21.38
CA GLY A 18 -14.38 -25.56 -22.64
C GLY A 18 -14.03 -24.49 -23.68
N LEU A 19 -13.96 -23.22 -23.26
CA LEU A 19 -13.57 -22.12 -24.11
C LEU A 19 -12.11 -22.26 -24.57
N ALA A 20 -11.18 -22.55 -23.66
CA ALA A 20 -9.77 -22.78 -24.00
C ALA A 20 -9.57 -23.96 -24.96
N LEU A 21 -10.29 -25.06 -24.75
CA LEU A 21 -10.21 -26.27 -25.59
C LEU A 21 -10.82 -26.01 -26.97
N THR A 22 -11.96 -25.32 -27.01
CA THR A 22 -12.60 -24.89 -28.26
C THR A 22 -11.65 -24.02 -29.09
N PHE A 23 -11.02 -23.02 -28.48
CA PHE A 23 -10.05 -22.17 -29.19
C PHE A 23 -8.82 -22.94 -29.68
N THR A 24 -8.32 -23.91 -28.91
CA THR A 24 -7.14 -24.71 -29.27
C THR A 24 -7.42 -25.60 -30.48
N ILE A 25 -8.62 -26.19 -30.58
CA ILE A 25 -8.98 -27.08 -31.70
C ILE A 25 -9.44 -26.29 -32.92
N ILE A 26 -10.20 -25.22 -32.72
CA ILE A 26 -10.82 -24.47 -33.81
C ILE A 26 -9.85 -23.52 -34.49
N SER A 27 -8.98 -22.80 -33.76
CA SER A 27 -8.08 -21.80 -34.36
C SER A 27 -7.21 -22.35 -35.50
N PRO A 28 -6.59 -23.55 -35.39
CA PRO A 28 -5.81 -24.14 -36.47
C PRO A 28 -6.65 -24.51 -37.71
N LEU A 29 -7.91 -24.91 -37.52
CA LEU A 29 -8.80 -25.32 -38.62
C LEU A 29 -9.19 -24.16 -39.53
N PHE A 30 -9.17 -22.92 -39.02
CA PHE A 30 -9.49 -21.71 -39.77
C PHE A 30 -8.26 -20.97 -40.29
N GLY A 31 -7.05 -21.53 -40.12
CA GLY A 31 -5.81 -20.84 -40.49
C GLY A 31 -5.60 -19.54 -39.73
N ILE A 32 -6.25 -19.37 -38.57
CA ILE A 32 -6.07 -18.21 -37.71
C ILE A 32 -4.78 -18.47 -36.95
N ASP A 33 -3.71 -17.80 -37.38
CA ASP A 33 -2.41 -17.80 -36.72
C ASP A 33 -2.55 -17.50 -35.22
N ALA A 34 -1.59 -17.97 -34.43
CA ALA A 34 -1.53 -17.96 -32.96
C ALA A 34 -1.78 -16.61 -32.23
N GLY A 35 -2.14 -15.54 -32.96
CA GLY A 35 -2.59 -14.26 -32.43
C GLY A 35 -3.77 -14.35 -31.46
N LEU A 36 -4.67 -15.34 -31.58
CA LEU A 36 -5.73 -15.54 -30.57
C LEU A 36 -5.19 -16.12 -29.25
N TRP A 37 -4.15 -16.97 -29.32
CA TRP A 37 -3.49 -17.49 -28.11
C TRP A 37 -2.79 -16.36 -27.34
N SER A 38 -2.40 -15.28 -28.01
CA SER A 38 -1.87 -14.08 -27.35
C SER A 38 -2.89 -13.38 -26.43
N MET A 39 -4.19 -13.66 -26.56
CA MET A 39 -5.25 -13.07 -25.73
C MET A 39 -5.52 -13.83 -24.41
N TRP A 40 -4.70 -14.83 -24.06
CA TRP A 40 -4.78 -15.51 -22.77
C TRP A 40 -4.79 -14.57 -21.54
N PRO A 41 -4.15 -13.37 -21.54
CA PRO A 41 -4.25 -12.45 -20.41
C PRO A 41 -5.69 -11.99 -20.13
N LEU A 42 -6.58 -12.00 -21.12
CA LEU A 42 -8.00 -11.65 -20.93
C LEU A 42 -8.73 -12.64 -20.01
N LEU A 43 -8.37 -13.93 -20.07
CA LEU A 43 -8.86 -14.93 -19.12
C LEU A 43 -8.39 -14.62 -17.69
N VAL A 44 -7.12 -14.20 -17.56
CA VAL A 44 -6.53 -13.83 -16.27
C VAL A 44 -7.14 -12.53 -15.72
N VAL A 45 -7.47 -11.57 -16.58
CA VAL A 45 -8.26 -10.38 -16.21
C VAL A 45 -9.62 -10.81 -15.64
N GLY A 46 -10.27 -11.80 -16.27
CA GLY A 46 -11.51 -12.39 -15.77
C GLY A 46 -11.36 -12.95 -14.34
N VAL A 47 -10.31 -13.74 -14.09
CA VAL A 47 -10.01 -14.29 -12.76
C VAL A 47 -9.74 -13.18 -11.74
N GLY A 48 -8.90 -12.20 -12.07
CA GLY A 48 -8.60 -11.07 -11.19
C GLY A 48 -9.86 -10.26 -10.84
N THR A 49 -10.71 -10.02 -11.83
CA THR A 49 -12.00 -9.32 -11.66
C THR A 49 -12.93 -10.12 -10.75
N MET A 50 -13.02 -11.45 -10.93
CA MET A 50 -13.82 -12.30 -10.06
C MET A 50 -13.36 -12.27 -8.61
N LEU A 51 -12.04 -12.28 -8.36
CA LEU A 51 -11.49 -12.16 -7.00
C LEU A 51 -11.85 -10.82 -6.36
N ILE A 52 -11.85 -9.73 -7.14
CA ILE A 52 -12.27 -8.39 -6.66
C ILE A 52 -13.79 -8.32 -6.46
N LEU A 53 -14.59 -9.00 -7.27
CA LEU A 53 -16.06 -8.98 -7.15
C LEU A 53 -16.59 -9.92 -6.06
N ALA A 54 -15.87 -10.98 -5.72
CA ALA A 54 -16.30 -11.98 -4.74
C ALA A 54 -16.72 -11.40 -3.37
N PRO A 55 -15.97 -10.45 -2.76
CA PRO A 55 -16.40 -9.81 -1.51
C PRO A 55 -17.74 -9.09 -1.64
N PHE A 56 -18.03 -8.47 -2.78
CA PHE A 56 -19.28 -7.74 -3.00
C PHE A 56 -20.51 -8.65 -3.15
N ALA A 57 -20.32 -9.90 -3.61
CA ALA A 57 -21.38 -10.90 -3.70
C ALA A 57 -21.79 -11.43 -2.32
N GLU A 58 -20.83 -11.54 -1.39
CA GLU A 58 -21.04 -12.04 -0.03
C GLU A 58 -20.67 -10.97 1.01
N ARG A 59 -21.43 -9.86 1.03
CA ARG A 59 -21.16 -8.71 1.92
C ARG A 59 -21.06 -9.06 3.40
N GLU A 60 -21.69 -10.15 3.83
CA GLU A 60 -21.65 -10.63 5.21
C GLU A 60 -20.29 -11.25 5.58
N ASN A 61 -19.57 -11.81 4.60
CA ASN A 61 -18.32 -12.51 4.84
C ASN A 61 -17.11 -11.58 4.71
N ARG A 62 -16.73 -10.97 5.84
CA ARG A 62 -15.59 -10.05 5.94
C ARG A 62 -14.26 -10.67 5.53
N VAL A 63 -14.10 -12.00 5.68
CA VAL A 63 -12.86 -12.70 5.35
C VAL A 63 -12.58 -12.66 3.86
N LEU A 64 -13.63 -12.62 3.02
CA LEU A 64 -13.47 -12.51 1.57
C LEU A 64 -12.76 -11.23 1.15
N GLY A 65 -12.78 -10.16 1.95
CA GLY A 65 -12.02 -8.94 1.67
C GLY A 65 -10.51 -9.18 1.44
N THR A 66 -9.95 -10.26 1.99
CA THR A 66 -8.55 -10.64 1.73
C THR A 66 -8.28 -11.01 0.27
N LEU A 67 -9.29 -11.40 -0.51
CA LEU A 67 -9.19 -11.70 -1.94
C LEU A 67 -8.84 -10.46 -2.79
N PHE A 68 -9.03 -9.24 -2.26
CA PHE A 68 -8.57 -8.03 -2.94
C PHE A 68 -7.05 -8.05 -3.17
N ILE A 69 -6.26 -8.61 -2.25
CA ILE A 69 -4.79 -8.61 -2.35
C ILE A 69 -4.32 -9.34 -3.63
N PRO A 70 -4.62 -10.63 -3.83
CA PRO A 70 -4.28 -11.30 -5.09
C PRO A 70 -5.10 -10.76 -6.27
N GLY A 71 -6.35 -10.34 -6.06
CA GLY A 71 -7.23 -9.85 -7.13
C GLY A 71 -6.66 -8.64 -7.86
N PHE A 72 -6.24 -7.60 -7.14
CA PHE A 72 -5.62 -6.41 -7.74
C PHE A 72 -4.28 -6.74 -8.42
N ALA A 73 -3.44 -7.57 -7.80
CA ALA A 73 -2.15 -7.96 -8.39
C ALA A 73 -2.34 -8.72 -9.72
N ILE A 74 -3.24 -9.70 -9.74
CA ILE A 74 -3.57 -10.47 -10.95
C ILE A 74 -4.14 -9.56 -12.04
N LEU A 75 -5.03 -8.63 -11.68
CA LEU A 75 -5.62 -7.69 -12.63
C LEU A 75 -4.57 -6.77 -13.26
N VAL A 76 -3.62 -6.24 -12.48
CA VAL A 76 -2.54 -5.40 -13.02
C VAL A 76 -1.56 -6.19 -13.87
N VAL A 77 -1.12 -7.37 -13.42
CA VAL A 77 -0.23 -8.24 -14.22
C VAL A 77 -0.87 -8.58 -15.56
N SER A 78 -2.12 -9.02 -15.54
CA SER A 78 -2.84 -9.39 -16.76
C SER A 78 -3.13 -8.18 -17.66
N GLY A 79 -3.43 -7.01 -17.09
CA GLY A 79 -3.55 -5.76 -17.83
C GLY A 79 -2.25 -5.35 -18.52
N LEU A 80 -1.10 -5.49 -17.84
CA LEU A 80 0.21 -5.21 -18.44
C LEU A 80 0.56 -6.18 -19.57
N LEU A 81 0.28 -7.47 -19.38
CA LEU A 81 0.49 -8.48 -20.41
C LEU A 81 -0.42 -8.24 -21.61
N LEU A 82 -1.71 -7.96 -21.37
CA LEU A 82 -2.67 -7.63 -22.41
C LEU A 82 -2.24 -6.38 -23.20
N ALA A 83 -1.81 -5.33 -22.50
CA ALA A 83 -1.29 -4.12 -23.15
C ALA A 83 -0.02 -4.41 -23.96
N SER A 84 0.92 -5.20 -23.42
CA SER A 84 2.13 -5.59 -24.15
C SER A 84 1.80 -6.33 -25.45
N THR A 85 0.83 -7.25 -25.40
CA THR A 85 0.34 -7.98 -26.56
C THR A 85 -0.36 -7.06 -27.59
N LEU A 86 -1.29 -6.21 -27.15
CA LEU A 86 -2.07 -5.35 -28.05
C LEU A 86 -1.21 -4.29 -28.76
N PHE A 87 -0.20 -3.76 -28.08
CA PHE A 87 0.66 -2.71 -28.61
C PHE A 87 2.00 -3.23 -29.13
N ASN A 88 2.24 -4.55 -29.08
CA ASN A 88 3.54 -5.17 -29.37
C ASN A 88 4.70 -4.42 -28.70
N TRP A 89 4.54 -4.11 -27.41
CA TRP A 89 5.45 -3.25 -26.65
C TRP A 89 6.27 -4.09 -25.65
N PRO A 90 7.44 -4.61 -26.04
CA PRO A 90 8.25 -5.47 -25.17
C PRO A 90 8.88 -4.71 -23.99
N GLN A 91 9.03 -3.38 -24.11
CA GLN A 91 9.61 -2.53 -23.08
C GLN A 91 8.61 -2.13 -21.98
N SER A 92 7.33 -2.52 -22.08
CA SER A 92 6.35 -2.21 -21.05
C SER A 92 6.69 -2.87 -19.70
N TRP A 93 7.22 -4.09 -19.71
CA TRP A 93 7.49 -4.84 -18.47
C TRP A 93 8.55 -4.15 -17.57
N PRO A 94 9.75 -3.79 -18.05
CA PRO A 94 10.72 -3.05 -17.25
C PRO A 94 10.21 -1.73 -16.67
N LEU A 95 9.30 -1.04 -17.39
CA LEU A 95 8.76 0.26 -17.01
C LEU A 95 7.60 0.18 -15.99
N PHE A 96 6.81 -0.88 -16.02
CA PHE A 96 5.54 -0.94 -15.28
C PHE A 96 5.41 -2.10 -14.30
N TRP A 97 6.41 -2.99 -14.17
CA TRP A 97 6.38 -4.01 -13.12
C TRP A 97 6.14 -3.44 -11.70
N PRO A 98 6.58 -2.22 -11.32
CA PRO A 98 6.30 -1.69 -9.99
C PRO A 98 4.81 -1.43 -9.72
N LEU A 99 3.99 -1.29 -10.78
CA LEU A 99 2.53 -1.21 -10.63
C LEU A 99 1.96 -2.45 -9.95
N ILE A 100 2.63 -3.61 -10.04
CA ILE A 100 2.21 -4.84 -9.34
C ILE A 100 2.34 -4.64 -7.82
N VAL A 101 3.44 -4.02 -7.37
CA VAL A 101 3.68 -3.72 -5.95
C VAL A 101 2.65 -2.71 -5.43
N ILE A 102 2.36 -1.68 -6.24
CA ILE A 102 1.30 -0.70 -5.94
C ILE A 102 -0.09 -1.38 -5.91
N ALA A 103 -0.35 -2.32 -6.81
CA ALA A 103 -1.61 -3.07 -6.84
C ALA A 103 -1.78 -3.92 -5.57
N LEU A 104 -0.72 -4.56 -5.09
CA LEU A 104 -0.73 -5.26 -3.79
C LEU A 104 -1.02 -4.29 -2.64
N ALA A 105 -0.44 -3.09 -2.66
CA ALA A 105 -0.71 -2.05 -1.66
C ALA A 105 -2.20 -1.64 -1.66
N VAL A 106 -2.77 -1.40 -2.85
CA VAL A 106 -4.21 -1.09 -3.02
C VAL A 106 -5.06 -2.26 -2.53
N GLY A 107 -4.69 -3.49 -2.87
CA GLY A 107 -5.38 -4.69 -2.41
C GLY A 107 -5.36 -4.84 -0.88
N CYS A 108 -4.22 -4.57 -0.23
CA CYS A 108 -4.11 -4.56 1.22
C CYS A 108 -4.97 -3.45 1.86
N ALA A 109 -5.00 -2.25 1.28
CA ALA A 109 -5.84 -1.15 1.76
C ALA A 109 -7.34 -1.46 1.61
N ALA A 110 -7.75 -1.98 0.45
CA ALA A 110 -9.12 -2.42 0.21
C ALA A 110 -9.52 -3.55 1.16
N ALA A 111 -8.64 -4.52 1.39
CA ALA A 111 -8.84 -5.59 2.37
C ALA A 111 -8.98 -5.02 3.79
N ALA A 112 -8.14 -4.07 4.19
CA ALA A 112 -8.20 -3.41 5.50
C ALA A 112 -9.56 -2.74 5.74
N ILE A 113 -10.05 -1.99 4.74
CA ILE A 113 -11.32 -1.27 4.79
C ILE A 113 -12.49 -2.27 4.86
N TRP A 114 -12.48 -3.28 3.99
CA TRP A 114 -13.57 -4.26 3.89
C TRP A 114 -13.67 -5.16 5.11
N SER A 115 -12.55 -5.73 5.55
CA SER A 115 -12.51 -6.61 6.72
C SER A 115 -12.54 -5.85 8.04
N ARG A 116 -12.49 -4.51 8.00
CA ARG A 116 -12.32 -3.62 9.16
C ARG A 116 -11.10 -4.00 10.01
N ASN A 117 -10.03 -4.45 9.36
CA ASN A 117 -8.80 -4.84 10.03
C ASN A 117 -7.72 -3.79 9.80
N VAL A 118 -7.50 -2.93 10.80
CA VAL A 118 -6.57 -1.81 10.74
C VAL A 118 -5.13 -2.27 10.52
N TRP A 119 -4.77 -3.49 10.95
CA TRP A 119 -3.41 -4.02 10.82
C TRP A 119 -2.96 -4.21 9.37
N LEU A 120 -3.90 -4.39 8.44
CA LEU A 120 -3.60 -4.51 7.00
C LEU A 120 -3.17 -3.17 6.36
N PHE A 121 -3.37 -2.04 7.03
CA PHE A 121 -2.80 -0.77 6.56
C PHE A 121 -1.28 -0.72 6.68
N ILE A 122 -0.67 -1.51 7.58
CA ILE A 122 0.79 -1.57 7.70
C ILE A 122 1.43 -2.06 6.41
N PRO A 123 1.13 -3.28 5.91
CA PRO A 123 1.67 -3.73 4.63
C PRO A 123 1.19 -2.86 3.46
N ALA A 124 -0.03 -2.30 3.50
CA ALA A 124 -0.49 -1.41 2.43
C ALA A 124 0.40 -0.17 2.28
N ILE A 125 0.73 0.50 3.38
CA ILE A 125 1.58 1.70 3.38
C ILE A 125 3.01 1.37 2.97
N ILE A 126 3.59 0.31 3.52
CA ILE A 126 4.97 -0.11 3.22
C ILE A 126 5.10 -0.46 1.74
N LEU A 127 4.21 -1.31 1.21
CA LEU A 127 4.21 -1.68 -0.21
C LEU A 127 3.91 -0.48 -1.10
N GLY A 128 3.00 0.42 -0.68
CA GLY A 128 2.63 1.60 -1.45
C GLY A 128 3.80 2.55 -1.64
N LEU A 129 4.50 2.91 -0.57
CA LEU A 129 5.66 3.81 -0.63
C LEU A 129 6.83 3.19 -1.41
N ASN A 130 7.14 1.91 -1.17
CA ASN A 130 8.18 1.22 -1.95
C ASN A 130 7.80 1.07 -3.43
N GLY A 131 6.55 0.73 -3.72
CA GLY A 131 6.03 0.64 -5.09
C GLY A 131 6.14 1.97 -5.84
N LEU A 132 5.87 3.10 -5.18
CA LEU A 132 6.05 4.43 -5.77
C LEU A 132 7.52 4.74 -6.06
N VAL A 133 8.44 4.39 -5.17
CA VAL A 133 9.87 4.57 -5.41
C VAL A 133 10.36 3.68 -6.56
N PHE A 134 9.96 2.41 -6.58
CA PHE A 134 10.28 1.52 -7.69
C PHE A 134 9.70 2.03 -9.01
N GLN A 135 8.48 2.57 -8.99
CA GLN A 135 7.87 3.17 -10.17
C GLN A 135 8.70 4.37 -10.64
N PHE A 136 9.11 5.25 -9.74
CA PHE A 136 10.01 6.37 -10.07
C PHE A 136 11.35 5.88 -10.66
N SER A 137 12.01 4.90 -10.05
CA SER A 137 13.28 4.35 -10.55
C SER A 137 13.13 3.66 -11.90
N SER A 138 12.02 2.94 -12.12
CA SER A 138 11.74 2.30 -13.41
C SER A 138 11.48 3.31 -14.54
N LEU A 139 10.80 4.42 -14.26
CA LEU A 139 10.49 5.46 -15.25
C LEU A 139 11.69 6.34 -15.58
N THR A 140 12.53 6.67 -14.58
CA THR A 140 13.69 7.55 -14.76
C THR A 140 14.96 6.81 -15.14
N GLY A 141 15.03 5.50 -14.88
CA GLY A 141 16.24 4.70 -15.00
C GLY A 141 17.27 4.97 -13.88
N TRP A 142 16.94 5.81 -12.89
CA TRP A 142 17.86 6.20 -11.82
C TRP A 142 17.92 5.19 -10.67
N TRP A 143 18.24 3.93 -11.00
CA TRP A 143 18.35 2.85 -10.01
C TRP A 143 19.44 3.08 -8.96
N HIS A 144 20.46 3.88 -9.27
CA HIS A 144 21.48 4.25 -8.28
C HIS A 144 20.88 5.04 -7.09
N LEU A 145 19.81 5.80 -7.30
CA LEU A 145 19.11 6.51 -6.23
C LEU A 145 18.40 5.56 -5.27
N TRP A 146 18.15 4.30 -5.65
CA TRP A 146 17.59 3.30 -4.75
C TRP A 146 18.48 3.08 -3.52
N SER A 147 19.81 3.13 -3.69
CA SER A 147 20.75 3.02 -2.56
C SER A 147 20.59 4.15 -1.53
N ILE A 148 20.15 5.33 -1.99
CA ILE A 148 19.87 6.49 -1.15
C ILE A 148 18.43 6.42 -0.60
N LEU A 149 17.48 6.00 -1.43
CA LEU A 149 16.05 5.92 -1.11
C LEU A 149 15.69 4.72 -0.25
N TRP A 150 16.61 3.79 0.00
CA TRP A 150 16.44 2.67 0.95
C TRP A 150 15.89 3.13 2.30
N VAL A 151 16.24 4.36 2.74
CA VAL A 151 15.75 4.88 4.02
C VAL A 151 14.23 5.14 4.03
N ILE A 152 13.57 5.07 2.87
CA ILE A 152 12.12 5.04 2.80
C ILE A 152 11.53 3.80 3.47
N GLU A 153 12.27 2.69 3.57
CA GLU A 153 11.79 1.47 4.22
C GLU A 153 11.48 1.69 5.71
N PRO A 154 12.44 2.09 6.58
CA PRO A 154 12.14 2.33 7.99
C PRO A 154 11.18 3.52 8.17
N LEU A 155 11.24 4.53 7.29
CA LEU A 155 10.29 5.66 7.32
C LEU A 155 8.86 5.21 6.99
N SER A 156 8.69 4.29 6.04
CA SER A 156 7.38 3.73 5.69
C SER A 156 6.77 2.93 6.85
N VAL A 157 7.59 2.21 7.62
CA VAL A 157 7.17 1.52 8.86
C VAL A 157 6.72 2.54 9.90
N SER A 158 7.50 3.59 10.13
CA SER A 158 7.12 4.70 11.00
C SER A 158 5.77 5.32 10.61
N PHE A 159 5.61 5.65 9.34
CA PHE A 159 4.38 6.25 8.83
C PHE A 159 3.19 5.31 8.99
N ALA A 160 3.37 4.02 8.72
CA ALA A 160 2.37 2.99 8.95
C ALA A 160 1.94 2.90 10.42
N LEU A 161 2.89 2.87 11.36
CA LEU A 161 2.58 2.81 12.79
C LEU A 161 1.88 4.08 13.28
N ILE A 162 2.31 5.27 12.82
CA ILE A 162 1.61 6.53 13.13
C ILE A 162 0.17 6.44 12.63
N PHE A 163 -0.04 6.06 11.37
CA PHE A 163 -1.36 5.96 10.78
C PHE A 163 -2.27 5.00 11.56
N VAL A 164 -1.79 3.80 11.87
CA VAL A 164 -2.54 2.83 12.68
C VAL A 164 -2.78 3.33 14.11
N SER A 165 -1.82 4.06 14.70
CA SER A 165 -1.98 4.65 16.05
C SER A 165 -3.07 5.70 16.09
N LEU A 166 -3.24 6.49 15.02
CA LEU A 166 -4.31 7.47 14.91
C LEU A 166 -5.69 6.80 14.82
N LEU A 167 -5.77 5.68 14.10
CA LEU A 167 -7.02 4.92 13.93
C LEU A 167 -7.39 4.10 15.18
N THR A 168 -6.40 3.56 15.90
CA THR A 168 -6.62 2.70 17.08
C THR A 168 -6.57 3.46 18.41
N GLN A 169 -6.11 4.72 18.41
CA GLN A 169 -5.89 5.54 19.61
C GLN A 169 -4.98 4.89 20.66
N SER A 170 -4.11 3.95 20.25
CA SER A 170 -3.18 3.25 21.15
C SER A 170 -1.96 4.10 21.48
N GLN A 171 -1.80 4.46 22.76
CA GLN A 171 -0.61 5.19 23.24
C GLN A 171 0.69 4.39 23.04
N GLY A 172 0.64 3.07 23.25
CA GLY A 172 1.80 2.20 23.05
C GLY A 172 2.29 2.21 21.61
N LEU A 173 1.36 2.14 20.65
CA LEU A 173 1.70 2.18 19.22
C LEU A 173 2.23 3.56 18.80
N ARG A 174 1.68 4.63 19.37
CA ARG A 174 2.14 6.00 19.13
C ARG A 174 3.56 6.22 19.66
N ASN A 175 3.89 5.68 20.84
CA ASN A 175 5.24 5.75 21.39
C ASN A 175 6.23 4.93 20.55
N ALA A 176 5.84 3.70 20.15
CA ALA A 176 6.63 2.88 19.25
C ALA A 176 6.90 3.59 17.92
N SER A 177 5.87 4.20 17.31
CA SER A 177 6.03 4.93 16.06
C SER A 177 6.94 6.15 16.20
N MET A 178 6.87 6.88 17.33
CA MET A 178 7.80 7.99 17.59
C MET A 178 9.24 7.50 17.70
N ILE A 179 9.50 6.40 18.40
CA ILE A 179 10.85 5.82 18.52
C ILE A 179 11.37 5.42 17.14
N VAL A 180 10.59 4.68 16.35
CA VAL A 180 11.01 4.26 15.00
C VAL A 180 11.26 5.49 14.11
N THR A 181 10.49 6.57 14.26
CA THR A 181 10.69 7.80 13.47
C THR A 181 11.99 8.50 13.84
N VAL A 182 12.32 8.58 15.13
CA VAL A 182 13.61 9.13 15.59
C VAL A 182 14.78 8.30 15.07
N VAL A 183 14.70 6.97 15.19
CA VAL A 183 15.73 6.05 14.68
C VAL A 183 15.90 6.20 13.16
N SER A 184 14.79 6.21 12.42
CA SER A 184 14.79 6.42 10.96
C SER A 184 15.41 7.76 10.60
N GLY A 185 15.07 8.84 11.31
CA GLY A 185 15.64 10.17 11.10
C GLY A 185 17.15 10.21 11.33
N ILE A 186 17.65 9.53 12.38
CA ILE A 186 19.10 9.40 12.62
C ILE A 186 19.77 8.62 11.48
N CYS A 187 19.17 7.52 11.02
CA CYS A 187 19.70 6.75 9.88
C CYS A 187 19.77 7.61 8.61
N ILE A 188 18.72 8.38 8.30
CA ILE A 188 18.71 9.35 7.19
C ILE A 188 19.87 10.33 7.35
N SER A 189 20.01 10.91 8.54
CA SER A 189 21.05 11.90 8.84
C SER A 189 22.44 11.36 8.52
N ILE A 190 22.77 10.19 9.06
CA ILE A 190 24.08 9.55 8.86
C ILE A 190 24.32 9.29 7.37
N MET A 191 23.32 8.74 6.66
CA MET A 191 23.45 8.48 5.22
C MET A 191 23.65 9.76 4.42
N THR A 192 22.93 10.82 4.75
CA THR A 192 23.04 12.12 4.06
C THR A 192 24.34 12.87 4.34
N LEU A 193 25.04 12.54 5.42
CA LEU A 193 26.40 13.02 5.69
C LEU A 193 27.45 12.28 4.86
N ILE A 194 27.21 10.99 4.57
CA ILE A 194 28.09 10.17 3.73
C ILE A 194 27.91 10.55 2.24
N LEU A 195 26.68 10.84 1.84
CA LEU A 195 26.32 11.22 0.47
C LEU A 195 26.60 12.71 0.25
N SER A 196 27.47 13.04 -0.71
CA SER A 196 27.74 14.43 -1.09
C SER A 196 26.69 14.96 -2.08
N GLY A 197 26.45 16.28 -2.06
CA GLY A 197 25.61 16.98 -3.04
C GLY A 197 24.21 17.34 -2.53
N TRP A 198 23.21 17.29 -3.42
CA TRP A 198 21.84 17.72 -3.12
C TRP A 198 21.13 16.84 -2.06
N ALA A 199 21.57 15.58 -1.90
CA ALA A 199 21.04 14.66 -0.90
C ALA A 199 21.27 15.18 0.53
N THR A 200 22.39 15.87 0.79
CA THR A 200 22.70 16.48 2.08
C THR A 200 21.68 17.56 2.45
N ILE A 201 21.21 18.34 1.45
CA ILE A 201 20.20 19.39 1.65
C ILE A 201 18.86 18.77 2.07
N LEU A 202 18.42 17.71 1.39
CA LEU A 202 17.19 17.02 1.75
C LEU A 202 17.27 16.37 3.13
N GLY A 203 18.42 15.77 3.47
CA GLY A 203 18.67 15.26 4.81
C GLY A 203 18.53 16.33 5.89
N ALA A 204 19.19 17.46 5.69
CA ALA A 204 19.12 18.61 6.61
C ALA A 204 17.69 19.15 6.75
N ILE A 205 16.95 19.32 5.64
CA ILE A 205 15.56 19.76 5.66
C ILE A 205 14.69 18.77 6.46
N THR A 206 14.85 17.47 6.21
CA THR A 206 14.07 16.43 6.89
C THR A 206 14.32 16.45 8.40
N LEU A 207 15.57 16.63 8.82
CA LEU A 207 15.94 16.78 10.23
C LEU A 207 15.32 18.03 10.88
N ILE A 208 15.41 19.17 10.21
CA ILE A 208 14.86 20.43 10.71
C ILE A 208 13.34 20.31 10.89
N VAL A 209 12.65 19.75 9.89
CA VAL A 209 11.19 19.55 9.94
C VAL A 209 10.82 18.57 11.05
N THR A 210 11.54 17.44 11.17
CA THR A 210 11.25 16.42 12.19
C THR A 210 11.54 16.95 13.60
N GLY A 211 12.67 17.63 13.80
CA GLY A 211 13.03 18.26 15.07
C GLY A 211 12.03 19.35 15.47
N GLY A 212 11.64 20.20 14.52
CA GLY A 212 10.61 21.23 14.74
C GLY A 212 9.26 20.62 15.14
N ALA A 213 8.83 19.56 14.48
CA ALA A 213 7.58 18.86 14.81
C ALA A 213 7.61 18.26 16.22
N LEU A 214 8.74 17.67 16.64
CA LEU A 214 8.91 17.12 17.99
C LEU A 214 8.86 18.22 19.07
N LEU A 215 9.52 19.36 18.83
CA LEU A 215 9.49 20.50 19.76
C LEU A 215 8.08 21.07 19.91
N LEU A 216 7.35 21.23 18.81
CA LEU A 216 5.97 21.72 18.81
C LEU A 216 5.03 20.75 19.55
N ASN A 217 5.21 19.45 19.39
CA ASN A 217 4.42 18.45 20.10
C ASN A 217 4.71 18.47 21.61
N ASN A 218 5.97 18.63 22.01
CA ASN A 218 6.35 18.74 23.43
C ASN A 218 5.77 20.01 24.09
N ALA A 219 5.84 21.16 23.41
CA ALA A 219 5.29 22.42 23.91
C ALA A 219 3.77 22.35 24.18
N ARG A 220 3.01 21.66 23.31
CA ARG A 220 1.55 21.44 23.50
C ARG A 220 1.24 20.61 24.73
N HIS A 221 2.03 19.56 24.98
CA HIS A 221 1.86 18.73 26.17
C HIS A 221 2.19 19.52 27.45
N HIS A 222 3.24 20.34 27.45
CA HIS A 222 3.59 21.15 28.62
C HIS A 222 2.51 22.17 28.98
N SER A 223 1.88 22.80 27.99
CA SER A 223 0.78 23.76 28.23
C SER A 223 -0.46 23.13 28.87
N ALA A 224 -0.68 21.82 28.69
CA ALA A 224 -1.79 21.10 29.33
C ALA A 224 -1.54 20.78 30.82
N TYR A 225 -0.28 20.85 31.28
CA TYR A 225 0.11 20.57 32.67
C TYR A 225 0.31 21.82 33.51
N LEU A 226 0.16 23.03 32.94
CA LEU A 226 0.12 24.23 33.77
C LEU A 226 -1.06 24.08 34.74
N PRO A 227 -0.80 24.04 36.06
CA PRO A 227 -1.86 23.89 37.04
C PRO A 227 -2.83 25.03 36.79
N LYS A 228 -4.11 24.72 36.53
CA LYS A 228 -5.15 25.75 36.54
C LYS A 228 -5.02 26.42 37.90
N GLU A 229 -4.52 27.65 37.90
CA GLU A 229 -4.47 28.49 39.07
C GLU A 229 -5.88 28.43 39.66
N LYS A 230 -6.00 27.81 40.85
CA LYS A 230 -7.30 27.68 41.51
C LYS A 230 -7.80 29.10 41.66
N SER A 231 -8.82 29.47 40.89
CA SER A 231 -9.51 30.74 41.08
C SER A 231 -9.84 30.84 42.57
N PRO A 232 -9.46 31.93 43.26
CA PRO A 232 -9.63 32.03 44.70
C PRO A 232 -11.07 31.66 45.05
N THR A 233 -11.21 30.64 45.89
CA THR A 233 -12.53 30.16 46.32
C THR A 233 -13.21 31.33 47.03
N LYS A 234 -14.52 31.54 46.83
CA LYS A 234 -15.25 32.69 47.38
C LYS A 234 -15.02 32.90 48.89
N GLU A 235 -14.73 31.83 49.64
CA GLU A 235 -14.36 31.88 51.06
C GLU A 235 -13.08 32.70 51.32
N GLN A 236 -12.05 32.57 50.48
CA GLN A 236 -10.80 33.34 50.61
C GLN A 236 -10.97 34.83 50.26
N LEU A 237 -12.07 35.21 49.60
CA LEU A 237 -12.40 36.60 49.30
C LEU A 237 -13.18 37.28 50.44
N VAL A 238 -13.78 36.51 51.36
CA VAL A 238 -14.53 37.05 52.51
C VAL A 238 -13.58 37.42 53.65
N ASP A 239 -12.47 36.69 53.83
CA ASP A 239 -11.45 37.00 54.86
C ASP A 239 -10.64 38.28 54.55
N PHE A 240 -10.84 38.89 53.39
CA PHE A 240 -10.20 40.14 52.97
C PHE A 240 -11.09 41.39 53.13
N LEU A 241 -12.34 41.24 53.60
CA LEU A 241 -13.30 42.33 53.87
C LEU A 241 -13.57 42.44 55.37
#